data_AF-A0A2S5LE35-F1
#
_entry.id   AF-A0A2S5LE35-F1
#
_cell.length_a   1.000
_cell.length_b   1.000
_cell.length_c   1.000
_cell.angle_alpha   90.00
_cell.angle_beta   90.00
_cell.angle_gamma   90.00
#
_symmetry.space_group_name_H-M   'P 1'
#
loop_
_entity.id
_entity.type
_entity.pdbx_description
1 polymer ?
#
loop_
_entity_poly.entity_id
_entity_poly.type
_entity_poly.pdbx_seq_one_letter_code
_entity_poly.pdbx_strand_id
1 'polypeptide(L)'
;MPTRNARNGWLFTQYGDIKIKNAFYKQDTKPLDDDCACYTCRNFTRAYLHHLHKVGEILGARLNTIHNLHYYQVLMQGMRSAIENGSFEQFKSEFSAKRARLSS
;
A
#
# COMPACT_ATOMS: atom_id res chain seq x y z
N MET A 1 -2.84 13.41 4.32
CA MET A 1 -2.65 12.23 5.20
C MET A 1 -2.07 10.96 4.55
N PRO A 2 -2.05 10.72 3.22
CA PRO A 2 -1.30 9.57 2.65
C PRO A 2 0.22 9.81 2.46
N THR A 3 0.60 11.05 2.11
CA THR A 3 1.98 11.41 1.78
C THR A 3 2.91 11.48 3.00
N ARG A 4 2.43 12.01 4.14
CA ARG A 4 3.19 12.05 5.40
C ARG A 4 3.51 10.63 5.90
N ASN A 5 2.52 9.75 5.86
CA ASN A 5 2.67 8.35 6.29
C ASN A 5 3.69 7.61 5.42
N ALA A 6 3.60 7.80 4.10
CA ALA A 6 4.57 7.24 3.15
C ALA A 6 6.01 7.63 3.46
N ARG A 7 6.26 8.94 3.69
CA ARG A 7 7.61 9.44 4.06
C ARG A 7 8.10 8.87 5.40
N ASN A 8 7.18 8.59 6.30
CA ASN A 8 7.49 7.96 7.59
C ASN A 8 7.52 6.43 7.52
N GLY A 9 7.40 5.82 6.34
CA GLY A 9 7.50 4.37 6.14
C GLY A 9 6.26 3.57 6.50
N TRP A 10 5.08 4.22 6.54
CA TRP A 10 3.79 3.57 6.78
C TRP A 10 2.97 3.55 5.49
N LEU A 11 2.74 2.34 4.97
CA LEU A 11 2.26 2.09 3.62
C LEU A 11 0.94 1.31 3.68
N PHE A 12 -0.02 1.71 2.86
CA PHE A 12 -1.34 1.11 2.83
C PHE A 12 -1.44 0.07 1.72
N THR A 13 -2.01 -1.10 2.02
CA THR A 13 -2.26 -2.15 1.02
C THR A 13 -3.71 -2.63 1.11
N GLN A 14 -4.17 -3.39 0.13
CA GLN A 14 -5.47 -4.04 0.17
C GLN A 14 -5.61 -5.03 1.34
N TYR A 15 -4.48 -5.53 1.85
CA TYR A 15 -4.44 -6.57 2.87
C TYR A 15 -4.19 -6.06 4.28
N GLY A 16 -3.79 -4.80 4.43
CA GLY A 16 -3.49 -4.17 5.72
C GLY A 16 -2.41 -3.11 5.59
N ASP A 17 -1.82 -2.72 6.72
CA ASP A 17 -0.78 -1.70 6.74
C ASP A 17 0.62 -2.29 6.90
N ILE A 18 1.53 -1.86 6.03
CA ILE A 18 2.94 -2.23 6.06
C ILE A 18 3.75 -1.10 6.70
N LYS A 19 4.54 -1.45 7.72
CA LYS A 19 5.60 -0.59 8.26
C LYS A 19 6.94 -1.02 7.65
N ILE A 20 7.37 -0.35 6.59
CA ILE A 20 8.51 -0.80 5.77
C ILE A 20 9.84 -0.81 6.53
N LYS A 21 9.91 -0.12 7.68
CA LYS A 21 11.06 -0.13 8.58
C LYS A 21 11.28 -1.46 9.30
N ASN A 22 10.25 -2.30 9.39
CA ASN A 22 10.34 -3.56 10.11
C ASN A 22 11.40 -4.46 9.47
N ALA A 23 12.26 -5.07 10.29
CA ALA A 23 13.36 -5.92 9.84
C ALA A 23 12.89 -7.14 9.03
N PHE A 24 11.66 -7.59 9.26
CA PHE A 24 10.99 -8.62 8.48
C PHE A 24 11.09 -8.39 6.96
N TYR A 25 11.00 -7.13 6.51
CA TYR A 25 11.02 -6.80 5.08
C TYR A 25 12.41 -6.74 4.46
N LYS A 26 13.50 -6.91 5.23
CA LYS A 26 14.88 -6.72 4.76
C LYS A 26 15.25 -7.60 3.55
N GLN A 27 14.68 -8.80 3.46
CA GLN A 27 14.94 -9.78 2.40
C GLN A 27 13.67 -10.14 1.62
N ASP A 28 12.58 -9.41 1.83
CA ASP A 28 11.30 -9.69 1.18
C ASP A 28 11.31 -9.16 -0.26
N THR A 29 11.42 -10.06 -1.22
CA THR A 29 11.48 -9.76 -2.66
C THR A 29 10.11 -9.56 -3.29
N LYS A 30 9.02 -9.66 -2.54
CA LYS A 30 7.66 -9.37 -3.03
C LYS A 30 7.45 -7.86 -3.20
N PRO A 31 6.51 -7.43 -4.07
CA PRO A 31 6.07 -6.03 -4.10
C PRO A 31 5.30 -5.66 -2.83
N LEU A 32 5.05 -4.37 -2.58
CA LEU A 32 4.27 -3.93 -1.42
C LEU A 32 2.88 -4.57 -1.36
N ASP A 33 2.22 -4.64 -2.52
CA ASP A 33 0.87 -5.17 -2.68
C ASP A 33 0.78 -5.84 -4.06
N ASP A 34 0.48 -7.13 -4.08
CA ASP A 34 0.46 -7.95 -5.30
C ASP A 34 -0.68 -7.53 -6.26
N ASP A 35 -1.72 -6.88 -5.75
CA ASP A 35 -2.86 -6.40 -6.54
C ASP A 35 -2.74 -4.91 -6.92
N CYS A 36 -1.60 -4.26 -6.64
CA CYS A 36 -1.40 -2.85 -6.91
C CYS A 36 -0.66 -2.62 -8.23
N ALA A 37 -1.26 -1.83 -9.13
CA ALA A 37 -0.71 -1.52 -10.44
C ALA A 37 0.19 -0.26 -10.47
N CYS A 38 0.51 0.34 -9.32
CA CYS A 38 1.34 1.55 -9.31
C CYS A 38 2.78 1.29 -9.75
N TYR A 39 3.48 2.35 -10.16
CA TYR A 39 4.89 2.28 -10.57
C TYR A 39 5.78 1.60 -9.50
N THR A 40 5.53 1.88 -8.22
CA THR A 40 6.32 1.30 -7.14
C THR A 40 6.15 -0.22 -7.06
N CYS A 41 4.92 -0.72 -7.04
CA CYS A 41 4.64 -2.16 -6.91
C CYS A 41 5.07 -2.96 -8.13
N ARG A 42 5.05 -2.36 -9.33
CA ARG A 42 5.45 -3.07 -10.56
C ARG A 42 6.96 -3.21 -10.74
N ASN A 43 7.76 -2.36 -10.08
CA ASN A 43 9.19 -2.25 -10.37
C ASN A 43 10.10 -2.50 -9.15
N PHE A 44 9.59 -2.45 -7.93
CA PHE A 44 10.41 -2.50 -6.72
C PHE A 44 9.87 -3.48 -5.67
N THR A 45 10.81 -4.06 -4.92
CA THR A 45 10.52 -5.01 -3.84
C THR A 45 10.44 -4.33 -2.48
N ARG A 46 9.79 -4.97 -1.50
CA ARG A 46 9.78 -4.51 -0.11
C ARG A 46 11.19 -4.39 0.47
N ALA A 47 12.08 -5.33 0.14
CA ALA A 47 13.49 -5.29 0.53
C ALA A 47 14.20 -4.03 0.04
N TYR A 48 13.99 -3.66 -1.22
CA TYR A 48 14.60 -2.45 -1.79
C TYR A 48 14.05 -1.18 -1.12
N LEU A 49 12.74 -1.10 -0.91
CA LEU A 49 12.12 0.03 -0.22
C LEU A 49 12.55 0.13 1.25
N HIS A 50 12.71 -0.99 1.95
CA HIS A 50 13.27 -1.05 3.30
C HIS A 50 14.71 -0.49 3.31
N HIS A 51 15.54 -0.91 2.34
CA HIS A 51 16.90 -0.42 2.20
C HIS A 51 16.94 1.10 1.98
N LEU A 52 16.18 1.63 1.00
CA LEU A 52 16.12 3.07 0.73
C LEU A 52 15.68 3.87 1.96
N HIS A 53 14.66 3.37 2.67
CA HIS A 53 14.21 4.00 3.92
C HIS A 53 15.32 3.99 4.98
N LYS A 54 16.01 2.87 5.14
CA LYS A 54 17.07 2.69 6.14
C LYS A 54 18.25 3.63 5.92
N VAL A 55 18.64 3.86 4.67
CA VAL A 55 19.77 4.74 4.32
C VAL A 55 19.36 6.22 4.18
N GLY A 56 18.07 6.54 4.37
CA GLY A 56 17.57 7.92 4.30
C GLY A 56 17.48 8.49 2.88
N GLU A 57 17.38 7.64 1.86
CA GLU A 57 17.31 8.08 0.46
C GLU A 57 15.92 8.65 0.12
N ILE A 58 15.89 9.82 -0.54
CA ILE A 58 14.66 10.55 -0.89
C ILE A 58 13.75 9.79 -1.88
N LEU A 59 14.31 8.95 -2.74
CA LEU A 59 13.62 8.04 -3.64
C LEU A 59 12.71 7.10 -2.87
N GLY A 60 13.13 6.59 -1.72
CA GLY A 60 12.28 5.76 -0.86
C GLY A 60 10.99 6.49 -0.48
N ALA A 61 11.12 7.75 -0.03
CA ALA A 61 9.99 8.61 0.28
C ALA A 61 9.10 8.91 -0.95
N ARG A 62 9.69 9.10 -2.14
CA ARG A 62 8.95 9.33 -3.39
C ARG A 62 8.16 8.10 -3.82
N LEU A 63 8.80 6.93 -3.89
CA LEU A 63 8.18 5.66 -4.28
C LEU A 63 7.04 5.27 -3.31
N ASN A 64 7.28 5.40 -2.01
CA ASN A 64 6.26 5.18 -1.00
C ASN A 64 5.06 6.12 -1.16
N THR A 65 5.32 7.37 -1.55
CA THR A 65 4.27 8.37 -1.77
C THR A 65 3.42 8.04 -3.01
N ILE A 66 4.06 7.62 -4.11
CA ILE A 66 3.38 7.16 -5.32
C ILE A 66 2.42 6.01 -4.97
N HIS A 67 2.91 5.02 -4.24
CA HIS A 67 2.10 3.88 -3.81
C HIS A 67 0.90 4.29 -2.96
N ASN A 68 1.12 5.05 -1.89
CA ASN A 68 0.03 5.46 -0.99
C ASN A 68 -1.02 6.32 -1.69
N LEU A 69 -0.61 7.21 -2.61
CA LEU A 69 -1.57 8.01 -3.38
C LEU A 69 -2.38 7.14 -4.33
N HIS A 70 -1.74 6.21 -5.04
CA HIS A 70 -2.43 5.30 -5.93
C HIS A 70 -3.43 4.42 -5.19
N TYR A 71 -3.05 3.86 -4.04
CA TYR A 71 -3.96 3.09 -3.17
C TYR A 71 -5.22 3.89 -2.82
N TYR A 72 -5.07 5.15 -2.38
CA TYR A 72 -6.21 6.00 -2.06
C TYR A 72 -7.09 6.28 -3.27
N GLN A 73 -6.51 6.52 -4.44
CA GLN A 73 -7.27 6.76 -5.67
C GLN A 73 -8.10 5.55 -6.06
N VAL A 74 -7.51 4.34 -6.03
CA VAL A 74 -8.19 3.07 -6.32
C VAL A 74 -9.30 2.79 -5.31
N LEU A 75 -9.02 2.96 -4.01
CA LEU A 75 -10.02 2.78 -2.96
C LEU A 75 -11.24 3.68 -3.19
N MET A 76 -11.00 4.97 -3.41
CA MET A 76 -12.08 5.94 -3.62
C MET A 76 -12.83 5.70 -4.93
N GLN A 77 -12.15 5.22 -5.97
CA GLN A 77 -12.79 4.82 -7.22
C GLN A 77 -13.72 3.61 -7.00
N GLY A 78 -13.25 2.57 -6.32
CA GLY A 78 -14.07 1.41 -5.98
C GLY A 78 -15.30 1.78 -5.15
N MET A 79 -15.14 2.67 -4.16
CA MET A 79 -16.26 3.19 -3.38
C MET A 79 -17.30 3.89 -4.26
N ARG A 80 -16.88 4.79 -5.16
CA ARG A 80 -17.80 5.49 -6.07
C ARG A 80 -18.56 4.52 -6.97
N SER A 81 -17.87 3.58 -7.60
CA SER A 81 -18.51 2.57 -8.46
C SER A 81 -19.48 1.68 -7.69
N ALA A 82 -19.18 1.32 -6.44
CA ALA A 82 -20.08 0.54 -5.61
C ALA A 82 -21.34 1.32 -5.21
N ILE A 83 -21.23 2.63 -4.96
CA ILE A 83 -22.37 3.51 -4.70
C ILE A 83 -23.26 3.62 -5.95
N GLU A 84 -22.66 3.87 -7.12
CA GLU A 84 -23.37 3.95 -8.40
C GLU A 84 -24.15 2.67 -8.72
N ASN A 85 -23.58 1.52 -8.35
CA ASN A 85 -24.18 0.20 -8.58
C ASN A 85 -25.07 -0.30 -7.42
N GLY A 86 -25.30 0.50 -6.37
CA GLY A 86 -26.09 0.10 -5.20
C GLY A 86 -25.49 -1.06 -4.37
N SER A 87 -24.19 -1.34 -4.51
CA SER A 87 -23.47 -2.47 -3.91
C SER A 87 -22.46 -2.05 -2.83
N PHE A 88 -22.62 -0.86 -2.25
CA PHE A 88 -21.65 -0.30 -1.31
C PHE A 88 -21.43 -1.13 -0.03
N GLU A 89 -22.49 -1.73 0.54
CA GLU A 89 -22.34 -2.59 1.73
C GLU A 89 -21.52 -3.85 1.44
N GLN A 90 -21.70 -4.45 0.25
CA GLN A 90 -20.87 -5.57 -0.20
C GLN A 90 -19.41 -5.13 -0.33
N PHE A 91 -19.15 -4.00 -1.00
CA PHE A 91 -17.80 -3.44 -1.14
C PHE A 91 -17.12 -3.23 0.22
N LYS A 92 -17.84 -2.68 1.20
CA LYS A 92 -17.33 -2.45 2.56
C LYS A 92 -17.00 -3.75 3.29
N SER A 93 -17.85 -4.78 3.16
CA SER A 93 -17.61 -6.11 3.72
C SER A 93 -16.36 -6.74 3.12
N GLU A 94 -16.24 -6.75 1.79
CA GLU A 94 -15.07 -7.27 1.07
C GLU A 94 -13.79 -6.52 1.41
N PHE A 95 -13.85 -5.18 1.47
CA PHE A 95 -12.73 -4.33 1.89
C PHE A 95 -12.23 -4.69 3.29
N SER A 96 -13.16 -4.86 4.24
CA SER A 96 -12.83 -5.21 5.62
C SER A 96 -12.22 -6.62 5.71
N ALA A 97 -12.80 -7.59 4.98
CA ALA A 97 -12.31 -8.96 4.93
C ALA A 97 -10.91 -9.07 4.30
N LYS A 98 -10.64 -8.34 3.21
CA LYS A 98 -9.31 -8.28 2.59
C LYS A 98 -8.27 -7.72 3.58
N ARG A 99 -8.59 -6.61 4.25
CA ARG A 99 -7.67 -5.94 5.18
C ARG A 99 -7.39 -6.69 6.49
N ALA A 100 -8.19 -7.70 6.83
CA ALA A 100 -7.90 -8.58 7.95
C ALA A 100 -6.79 -9.61 7.63
N ARG A 101 -6.44 -9.82 6.36
CA ARG A 101 -5.51 -10.89 5.95
C ARG A 101 -4.05 -10.65 6.32
N LEU A 102 -3.60 -9.40 6.46
CA LEU A 102 -2.23 -9.09 6.89
C LEU A 102 -2.03 -9.26 8.41
N SER A 103 -3.09 -9.49 9.18
CA SER A 103 -2.98 -9.70 10.64
C SER A 103 -2.73 -11.15 11.04
N SER A 104 -2.26 -12.00 10.13
CA SER A 104 -1.93 -13.42 10.37
C SER A 104 -0.44 -13.67 10.18
#